data_AF-A0A6F8YLK7-F1
#
_entry.id   AF-A0A6F8YLK7-F1
#
_cell.length_a   1.000
_cell.length_b   1.000
_cell.length_c   1.000
_cell.angle_alpha   90.00
_cell.angle_beta   90.00
_cell.angle_gamma   90.00
#
_symmetry.space_group_name_H-M   'P 1'
#
loop_
_entity.id
_entity.type
_entity.pdbx_description
1 polymer ?
#
loop_
_entity_poly.entity_id
_entity_poly.type
_entity_poly.pdbx_seq_one_letter_code
_entity_poly.pdbx_strand_id
1 'polypeptide(L)'
;MGGRAPGPLRMADTFWERDDVGHALRKRDFGTLFRLVAKYAGASQTQIAIAVGMTQGQVSTIVGGGRQVTALDVAERALDGLGAPDSARLAFGLAPKQAPESPTPSAVVPQPRVGATSPWTARLPARRGRRSLSVRTMYSFGFRSMVGSWSCR
;
A
#
# COMPACT_ATOMS: atom_id res chain seq x y z
N MET A 1 -9.37 -6.57 35.89
CA MET A 1 -9.07 -7.34 34.66
C MET A 1 -7.73 -6.89 34.11
N GLY A 2 -6.73 -7.77 34.11
CA GLY A 2 -5.34 -7.43 33.79
C GLY A 2 -5.16 -6.97 32.36
N GLY A 3 -4.81 -5.70 32.18
CA GLY A 3 -4.43 -5.12 30.90
C GLY A 3 -3.06 -5.65 30.48
N ARG A 4 -3.04 -6.81 29.82
CA ARG A 4 -1.91 -7.14 28.96
C ARG A 4 -1.98 -6.17 27.79
N ALA A 5 -0.99 -5.28 27.66
CA ALA A 5 -0.84 -4.47 26.45
C ALA A 5 -0.95 -5.44 25.26
N PRO A 6 -1.91 -5.23 24.33
CA PRO A 6 -2.04 -6.14 23.22
C PRO A 6 -0.72 -6.18 22.47
N GLY A 7 -0.18 -7.39 22.31
CA GLY A 7 0.92 -7.61 21.40
C GLY A 7 0.52 -7.17 19.99
N PRO A 8 1.49 -6.93 19.09
CA PRO A 8 1.20 -6.58 17.72
C PRO A 8 0.27 -7.62 17.09
N LEU A 9 -0.90 -7.18 16.62
CA LEU A 9 -1.86 -8.03 15.90
C LEU A 9 -1.32 -8.29 14.50
N ARG A 10 -0.45 -9.30 14.37
CA ARG A 10 0.02 -9.80 13.08
C ARG A 10 -0.78 -11.03 12.67
N MET A 11 -1.34 -10.99 11.48
CA MET A 11 -2.03 -12.12 10.87
C MET A 11 -1.04 -13.05 10.16
N ALA A 12 -1.29 -14.36 10.20
CA ALA A 12 -0.53 -15.33 9.42
C ALA A 12 -0.80 -15.18 7.92
N ASP A 13 0.14 -15.54 7.06
CA ASP A 13 -0.02 -15.44 5.59
C ASP A 13 -1.22 -16.25 5.08
N THR A 14 -1.46 -17.43 5.68
CA THR A 14 -2.60 -18.30 5.36
C THR A 14 -3.97 -17.66 5.61
N PHE A 15 -4.05 -16.60 6.44
CA PHE A 15 -5.28 -15.84 6.62
C PHE A 15 -5.58 -14.99 5.37
N TRP A 16 -4.57 -14.39 4.76
CA TRP A 16 -4.71 -13.51 3.60
C TRP A 16 -5.02 -14.25 2.30
N GLU A 17 -4.67 -15.54 2.22
CA GLU A 17 -4.93 -16.41 1.08
C GLU A 17 -6.39 -16.87 0.97
N ARG A 18 -7.20 -16.68 2.01
CA ARG A 18 -8.58 -17.15 2.04
C ARG A 18 -9.48 -16.31 1.13
N ASP A 19 -10.41 -16.96 0.45
CA ASP A 19 -11.37 -16.30 -0.44
C ASP A 19 -12.25 -15.25 0.24
N ASP A 20 -12.65 -15.50 1.50
CA ASP A 20 -13.46 -14.58 2.30
C ASP A 20 -12.70 -13.27 2.58
N VAL A 21 -11.41 -13.36 2.90
CA VAL A 21 -10.52 -12.21 3.10
C VAL A 21 -10.25 -11.49 1.78
N GLY A 22 -9.90 -12.23 0.72
CA GLY A 22 -9.67 -11.66 -0.61
C GLY A 22 -10.89 -10.92 -1.18
N HIS A 23 -12.10 -11.44 -0.94
CA HIS A 23 -13.34 -10.78 -1.33
C HIS A 23 -13.59 -9.48 -0.57
N ALA A 24 -13.36 -9.47 0.74
CA ALA A 24 -13.48 -8.26 1.56
C ALA A 24 -12.48 -7.18 1.10
N LEU A 25 -11.23 -7.57 0.78
CA LEU A 25 -10.20 -6.67 0.28
C LEU A 25 -10.57 -6.05 -1.07
N ARG A 26 -11.02 -6.86 -2.03
CA ARG A 26 -11.46 -6.38 -3.36
C ARG A 26 -12.66 -5.43 -3.26
N LYS A 27 -13.57 -5.69 -2.33
CA LYS A 27 -14.73 -4.82 -2.05
C LYS A 27 -14.39 -3.59 -1.21
N ARG A 28 -13.15 -3.48 -0.72
CA ARG A 28 -12.70 -2.44 0.22
C ARG A 28 -13.57 -2.38 1.50
N ASP A 29 -14.08 -3.53 1.92
CA ASP A 29 -14.96 -3.65 3.08
C ASP A 29 -14.15 -3.94 4.34
N PHE A 30 -13.76 -2.88 5.03
CA PHE A 30 -13.07 -2.96 6.32
C PHE A 30 -13.94 -3.51 7.45
N GLY A 31 -15.27 -3.36 7.38
CA GLY A 31 -16.16 -3.88 8.41
C GLY A 31 -16.13 -5.40 8.42
N THR A 32 -16.22 -6.01 7.24
CA THR A 32 -16.07 -7.46 7.08
C THR A 32 -14.64 -7.91 7.40
N LEU A 33 -13.62 -7.17 6.96
CA LEU A 33 -12.23 -7.50 7.29
C LEU A 33 -11.98 -7.52 8.81
N PHE A 34 -12.44 -6.52 9.56
CA PHE A 34 -12.27 -6.47 11.02
C PHE A 34 -13.02 -7.58 11.74
N ARG A 35 -14.17 -8.01 11.22
CA ARG A 35 -14.90 -9.18 11.74
C ARG A 35 -14.12 -10.47 11.55
N LEU A 36 -13.53 -10.68 10.37
CA LEU A 36 -12.68 -11.84 10.10
C LEU A 36 -11.44 -11.81 11.00
N VAL A 37 -10.77 -10.67 11.09
CA VAL A 37 -9.62 -10.45 11.99
C VAL A 37 -9.99 -10.77 13.46
N ALA A 38 -11.10 -10.26 13.98
CA ALA A 38 -11.55 -10.56 15.33
C ALA A 38 -11.82 -12.07 15.54
N LYS A 39 -12.44 -12.72 14.54
CA LYS A 39 -12.79 -14.14 14.57
C LYS A 39 -11.56 -15.04 14.56
N TYR A 40 -10.59 -14.77 13.69
CA TYR A 40 -9.44 -15.66 13.48
C TYR A 40 -8.26 -15.36 14.41
N ALA A 41 -8.05 -14.10 14.81
CA ALA A 41 -7.01 -13.76 15.79
C ALA A 41 -7.50 -13.79 17.24
N GLY A 42 -8.81 -13.98 17.48
CA GLY A 42 -9.40 -13.86 18.82
C GLY A 42 -9.26 -12.45 19.41
N ALA A 43 -9.15 -11.44 18.54
CA ALA A 43 -8.83 -10.08 18.92
C ALA A 43 -10.09 -9.28 19.28
N SER A 44 -10.02 -8.50 20.35
CA SER A 44 -11.11 -7.56 20.68
C SER A 44 -11.08 -6.33 19.77
N GLN A 45 -12.21 -5.64 19.61
CA GLN A 45 -12.29 -4.40 18.83
C GLN A 45 -11.29 -3.34 19.31
N THR A 46 -11.03 -3.26 20.62
CA THR A 46 -10.04 -2.35 21.19
C THR A 46 -8.62 -2.72 20.76
N GLN A 47 -8.29 -4.01 20.71
CA GLN A 47 -6.98 -4.45 20.24
C GLN A 47 -6.81 -4.14 18.75
N ILE A 48 -7.86 -4.39 17.94
CA ILE A 48 -7.87 -4.05 16.52
C ILE A 48 -7.68 -2.55 16.34
N ALA A 49 -8.41 -1.73 17.09
CA ALA A 49 -8.31 -0.27 17.07
C ALA A 49 -6.89 0.22 17.35
N ILE A 50 -6.22 -0.34 18.36
CA ILE A 50 -4.82 -0.04 18.69
C ILE A 50 -3.89 -0.41 17.52
N ALA A 51 -4.07 -1.59 16.93
CA ALA A 51 -3.22 -2.06 15.83
C ALA A 51 -3.36 -1.19 14.57
N VAL A 52 -4.58 -0.80 14.21
CA VAL A 52 -4.83 0.01 13.00
C VAL A 52 -4.70 1.53 13.25
N GLY A 53 -4.44 1.94 14.49
CA GLY A 53 -4.34 3.36 14.87
C GLY A 53 -5.66 4.12 14.83
N MET A 54 -6.78 3.45 15.14
CA MET A 54 -8.12 4.03 15.26
C MET A 54 -8.60 4.01 16.72
N THR A 55 -9.72 4.70 16.99
CA THR A 55 -10.44 4.54 18.26
C THR A 55 -11.36 3.31 18.21
N GLN A 56 -11.66 2.71 19.35
CA GLN A 56 -12.62 1.59 19.43
C GLN A 56 -14.00 1.99 18.86
N GLY A 57 -14.46 3.21 19.11
CA GLY A 57 -15.72 3.72 18.59
C GLY A 57 -15.73 3.75 17.06
N GLN A 58 -14.64 4.18 16.42
CA GLN A 58 -14.50 4.15 14.97
C GLN A 58 -14.57 2.72 14.42
N VAL A 59 -13.85 1.77 15.02
CA VAL A 59 -13.90 0.35 14.63
C VAL A 59 -15.32 -0.20 14.76
N SER A 60 -16.02 0.12 15.84
CA SER A 60 -17.42 -0.31 16.04
C SER A 60 -18.36 0.26 14.98
N THR A 61 -18.25 1.55 14.66
CA THR A 61 -19.05 2.17 13.58
C THR A 61 -18.75 1.55 12.21
N ILE A 62 -17.49 1.20 11.93
CA ILE A 62 -17.10 0.55 10.68
C ILE A 62 -17.66 -0.87 10.59
N VAL A 63 -17.51 -1.66 11.66
CA VAL A 63 -18.05 -3.04 11.74
C VAL A 63 -19.57 -3.05 11.67
N GLY A 64 -20.23 -2.03 12.23
CA GLY A 64 -21.68 -1.84 12.14
C GLY A 64 -22.17 -1.32 10.79
N GLY A 65 -21.28 -1.02 9.84
CA GLY A 65 -21.62 -0.49 8.52
C GLY A 65 -22.02 1.00 8.51
N GLY A 66 -21.89 1.70 9.63
CA GLY A 66 -22.24 3.12 9.74
C GLY A 66 -21.20 4.06 9.12
N ARG A 67 -19.98 3.58 8.86
CA ARG A 67 -18.91 4.37 8.24
C ARG A 67 -17.96 3.48 7.44
N GLN A 68 -17.62 3.90 6.22
CA GLN A 68 -16.58 3.25 5.42
C GLN A 68 -15.26 4.01 5.53
N VAL A 69 -14.14 3.28 5.46
CA VAL A 69 -12.81 3.88 5.38
C VAL A 69 -12.55 4.23 3.92
N THR A 70 -12.75 5.49 3.56
CA THR A 70 -12.57 5.99 2.19
C THR A 70 -11.18 6.56 1.93
N ALA A 71 -10.49 7.01 2.98
CA ALA A 71 -9.16 7.57 2.87
C ALA A 71 -8.12 6.46 2.67
N LEU A 72 -7.35 6.57 1.59
CA LEU A 72 -6.32 5.60 1.23
C LEU A 72 -5.24 5.49 2.30
N ASP A 73 -4.77 6.61 2.85
CA ASP A 73 -3.76 6.62 3.92
C ASP A 73 -4.21 5.87 5.17
N VAL A 74 -5.50 5.95 5.49
CA VAL A 74 -6.09 5.26 6.65
C VAL A 74 -6.18 3.76 6.37
N ALA A 75 -6.51 3.38 5.14
CA ALA A 75 -6.52 1.99 4.69
C ALA A 75 -5.11 1.38 4.70
N GLU A 76 -4.11 2.11 4.20
CA GLU A 76 -2.70 1.72 4.22
C GLU A 76 -2.22 1.50 5.64
N ARG A 77 -2.45 2.46 6.54
CA ARG A 77 -2.09 2.34 7.96
C ARG A 77 -2.78 1.17 8.64
N ALA A 78 -4.05 0.89 8.31
CA ALA A 78 -4.77 -0.23 8.87
C ALA A 78 -4.19 -1.58 8.42
N LEU A 79 -3.91 -1.73 7.12
CA LEU A 79 -3.28 -2.94 6.57
C LEU A 79 -1.85 -3.12 7.08
N ASP A 80 -1.10 -2.04 7.23
CA ASP A 80 0.22 -2.04 7.87
C ASP A 80 0.16 -2.49 9.33
N GLY A 81 -0.82 -1.99 10.08
CA GLY A 81 -1.07 -2.35 11.47
C GLY A 81 -1.41 -3.83 11.67
N LEU A 82 -2.05 -4.44 10.67
CA LEU A 82 -2.39 -5.87 10.65
C LEU A 82 -1.25 -6.76 10.12
N GLY A 83 -0.17 -6.17 9.62
CA GLY A 83 0.94 -6.89 9.01
C GLY A 83 0.59 -7.50 7.65
N ALA A 84 -0.22 -6.80 6.84
CA ALA A 84 -0.65 -7.31 5.54
C ALA A 84 0.54 -7.51 4.56
N PRO A 85 0.59 -8.66 3.86
CA PRO A 85 1.55 -8.91 2.79
C PRO A 85 1.21 -8.10 1.53
N ASP A 86 2.14 -8.03 0.59
CA ASP A 86 1.96 -7.26 -0.64
C ASP A 86 0.84 -7.81 -1.53
N SER A 87 0.55 -9.11 -1.47
CA SER A 87 -0.63 -9.72 -2.13
C SER A 87 -1.95 -9.10 -1.64
N ALA A 88 -2.07 -8.85 -0.33
CA ALA A 88 -3.25 -8.22 0.26
C ALA A 88 -3.31 -6.72 -0.07
N ARG A 89 -2.16 -6.02 -0.11
CA ARG A 89 -2.08 -4.62 -0.56
C ARG A 89 -2.54 -4.47 -2.01
N LEU A 90 -2.04 -5.33 -2.90
CA LEU A 90 -2.43 -5.36 -4.31
C LEU A 90 -3.93 -5.67 -4.48
N ALA A 91 -4.47 -6.62 -3.71
CA ALA A 91 -5.91 -6.94 -3.74
C ALA A 91 -6.79 -5.77 -3.30
N PHE A 92 -6.29 -4.90 -2.40
CA PHE A 92 -6.96 -3.66 -1.98
C PHE A 92 -6.83 -2.52 -3.00
N GLY A 93 -5.88 -2.65 -3.95
CA GLY A 93 -5.51 -1.63 -4.91
C GLY A 93 -4.49 -0.61 -4.37
N LEU A 94 -3.65 -1.04 -3.43
CA LEU A 94 -2.50 -0.28 -2.94
C LEU A 94 -1.23 -0.68 -3.69
N ALA A 95 -0.25 0.23 -3.69
CA ALA A 95 1.09 -0.10 -4.15
C ALA A 95 1.75 -1.15 -3.22
N PRO A 96 2.48 -2.13 -3.78
CA PRO A 96 3.25 -3.07 -2.97
C PRO A 96 4.38 -2.34 -2.26
N LYS A 97 4.72 -2.74 -1.02
CA LYS A 97 5.81 -2.11 -0.26
C LYS A 97 7.17 -2.55 -0.76
N GLN A 98 7.28 -3.81 -1.14
CA GLN A 98 8.44 -4.29 -1.87
C GLN A 98 8.06 -4.19 -3.34
N ALA A 99 8.74 -3.32 -4.09
CA ALA A 99 8.71 -3.43 -5.54
C ALA A 99 9.03 -4.89 -5.86
N PRO A 100 8.27 -5.58 -6.73
CA PRO A 100 8.65 -6.93 -7.11
C PRO A 100 10.08 -6.83 -7.57
N GLU A 101 10.98 -7.47 -6.83
CA GLU A 101 12.34 -7.67 -7.27
C GLU A 101 12.16 -8.47 -8.55
N SER A 102 12.08 -7.78 -9.69
CA SER A 102 12.24 -8.43 -10.98
C SER A 102 13.50 -9.24 -10.77
N PRO A 103 13.46 -10.58 -10.92
CA PRO A 103 14.69 -11.34 -10.93
C PRO A 103 15.50 -10.65 -12.01
N THR A 104 16.52 -9.91 -11.60
CA THR A 104 17.41 -9.25 -12.55
C THR A 104 17.97 -10.45 -13.31
N PRO A 105 17.64 -10.66 -14.60
CA PRO A 105 18.51 -11.53 -15.36
C PRO A 105 19.87 -10.87 -15.20
N SER A 106 20.83 -11.63 -14.68
CA SER A 106 22.23 -11.26 -14.64
C SER A 106 22.65 -10.87 -16.05
N ALA A 107 22.38 -9.63 -16.44
CA ALA A 107 23.11 -8.91 -17.44
C ALA A 107 24.40 -8.51 -16.75
N VAL A 108 25.25 -9.51 -16.52
CA VAL A 108 26.69 -9.30 -16.49
C VAL A 108 27.00 -8.71 -17.87
N VAL A 109 26.91 -7.40 -17.98
CA VAL A 109 27.59 -6.66 -19.04
C VAL A 109 29.02 -6.56 -18.53
N PRO A 110 29.98 -7.35 -19.05
CA PRO A 110 31.36 -7.14 -18.68
C PRO A 110 31.74 -5.76 -19.22
N GLN A 111 31.91 -4.80 -18.32
CA GLN A 111 32.49 -3.50 -18.67
C GLN A 111 33.92 -3.77 -19.18
N PRO A 112 34.29 -3.37 -20.40
CA PRO A 112 35.69 -3.33 -20.78
C PRO A 112 36.36 -2.23 -19.97
N ARG A 113 37.12 -2.61 -18.95
CA ARG A 113 38.08 -1.71 -18.31
C ARG A 113 39.17 -1.38 -19.32
N VAL A 114 38.99 -0.34 -20.09
CA VAL A 114 40.07 0.33 -20.81
C VAL A 114 40.19 1.74 -20.26
N GLY A 115 41.33 1.98 -19.60
CA GLY A 115 41.72 3.27 -19.10
C GLY A 115 41.76 4.28 -20.23
N ALA A 116 40.93 5.31 -20.10
CA ALA A 116 41.09 6.55 -20.82
C ALA A 116 41.23 7.65 -19.77
N THR A 117 42.47 7.95 -19.42
CA THR A 117 42.84 9.22 -18.81
C THR A 117 42.45 10.34 -19.77
N SER A 118 41.44 11.13 -19.42
CA SER A 118 41.15 12.38 -20.12
C SER A 118 41.39 13.55 -19.17
N PRO A 119 42.44 14.36 -19.39
CA PRO A 119 42.69 15.57 -18.63
C PRO A 119 41.83 16.70 -19.21
N TRP A 120 40.52 16.67 -18.95
CA TRP A 120 39.61 17.75 -19.33
C TRP A 120 39.31 18.63 -18.12
N THR A 121 40.33 19.28 -17.58
CA THR A 121 40.16 20.44 -16.71
C THR A 121 40.72 21.66 -17.43
N ALA A 122 39.91 22.25 -18.29
CA ALA A 122 40.18 23.59 -18.80
C ALA A 122 38.89 24.33 -19.14
N ARG A 123 38.45 25.10 -18.14
CA ARG A 123 37.93 26.48 -18.22
C ARG A 123 36.74 26.76 -19.16
N LEU A 124 35.60 27.01 -18.51
CA LEU A 124 34.62 27.99 -18.96
C LEU A 124 35.25 29.39 -19.05
N PRO A 125 34.81 30.21 -20.02
CA PRO A 125 34.19 31.46 -19.61
C PRO A 125 32.80 31.70 -20.21
N ALA A 126 32.04 32.49 -19.46
CA ALA A 126 30.68 32.92 -19.71
C ALA A 126 30.47 33.63 -21.05
N ARG A 127 29.27 33.53 -21.63
CA ARG A 127 28.25 34.60 -21.60
C ARG A 127 27.05 34.30 -22.52
N ARG A 128 25.90 34.81 -22.04
CA ARG A 128 24.73 35.32 -22.78
C ARG A 128 23.93 34.34 -23.65
N GLY A 129 22.70 34.09 -23.17
CA GLY A 129 21.55 34.60 -23.91
C GLY A 129 20.39 33.62 -24.11
N ARG A 130 19.27 33.99 -23.49
CA ARG A 130 17.88 33.88 -23.98
C ARG A 130 17.13 32.55 -23.91
N ARG A 131 15.91 32.74 -23.37
CA ARG A 131 14.59 32.14 -23.69
C ARG A 131 14.36 30.77 -23.04
N SER A 132 13.63 30.72 -21.94
CA SER A 132 12.15 30.68 -21.88
C SER A 132 11.56 29.62 -22.79
N LEU A 133 11.02 28.57 -22.18
CA LEU A 133 9.69 28.04 -22.51
C LEU A 133 9.20 27.20 -21.32
N SER A 134 8.16 27.71 -20.67
CA SER A 134 7.24 26.95 -19.85
C SER A 134 6.60 25.84 -20.69
N VAL A 135 6.57 24.61 -20.19
CA VAL A 135 5.39 23.75 -20.37
C VAL A 135 5.07 23.07 -19.04
N ARG A 136 4.10 23.70 -18.38
CA ARG A 136 3.12 23.14 -17.47
C ARG A 136 2.47 21.92 -18.13
N THR A 137 2.58 20.74 -17.55
CA THR A 137 1.53 19.71 -17.71
C THR A 137 1.21 19.14 -16.34
N MET A 138 0.09 19.67 -15.86
CA MET A 138 -0.72 19.25 -14.74
C MET A 138 -1.40 17.94 -15.14
N TYR A 139 -0.93 16.82 -14.60
CA TYR A 139 -1.64 15.55 -14.77
C TYR A 139 -2.64 15.39 -13.63
N SER A 140 -3.87 15.86 -13.91
CA SER A 140 -5.07 15.53 -13.16
C SER A 140 -5.34 14.03 -13.29
N PHE A 141 -5.26 13.26 -12.21
CA PHE A 141 -5.88 11.94 -12.16
C PHE A 141 -7.29 12.09 -11.59
N GLY A 142 -8.24 12.14 -12.52
CA GLY A 142 -9.68 12.14 -12.27
C GLY A 142 -10.14 10.79 -11.74
N PHE A 143 -10.70 10.85 -10.54
CA PHE A 143 -11.58 9.87 -9.93
C PHE A 143 -12.78 9.62 -10.86
N ARG A 144 -12.96 8.39 -11.33
CA ARG A 144 -14.22 8.00 -12.00
C ARG A 144 -14.63 6.60 -11.57
N SER A 145 -15.62 6.61 -10.69
CA SER A 145 -16.53 5.51 -10.40
C SER A 145 -17.05 4.87 -11.69
N MET A 146 -17.01 3.55 -11.75
CA MET A 146 -17.91 2.80 -12.62
C MET A 146 -18.34 1.51 -11.92
N VAL A 147 -19.53 1.59 -11.35
CA VAL A 147 -20.44 0.47 -11.11
C VAL A 147 -20.61 -0.32 -12.41
N GLY A 148 -20.45 -1.64 -12.32
CA GLY A 148 -20.69 -2.55 -13.42
C GLY A 148 -20.60 -3.98 -12.94
N SER A 149 -21.78 -4.62 -12.85
CA SER A 149 -21.97 -6.07 -12.86
C SER A 149 -21.12 -6.76 -13.93
N TRP A 150 -21.07 -8.10 -13.86
CA TRP A 150 -20.93 -9.13 -14.91
C TRP A 150 -20.08 -10.24 -14.27
N SER A 151 -20.66 -11.28 -13.65
CA SER A 151 -21.30 -12.45 -14.28
C SER A 151 -20.56 -12.95 -15.53
N CYS A 152 -19.81 -14.04 -15.36
CA CYS A 152 -19.42 -15.13 -16.28
C CYS A 152 -18.33 -15.91 -15.52
N ARG A 153 -18.28 -17.24 -15.40
CA ARG A 153 -18.96 -18.36 -16.04
C ARG A 153 -18.82 -19.57 -15.11
#